data_AF-A0A8X6TF91-F1
#
_entry.id   AF-A0A8X6TF91-F1
#
_cell.length_a   1.000
_cell.length_b   1.000
_cell.length_c   1.000
_cell.angle_alpha   90.00
_cell.angle_beta   90.00
_cell.angle_gamma   90.00
#
_symmetry.space_group_name_H-M   'P 1'
#
loop_
_entity.id
_entity.type
_entity.pdbx_description
1 polymer ?
#
loop_
_entity_poly.entity_id
_entity_poly.type
_entity_poly.pdbx_seq_one_letter_code
_entity_poly.pdbx_strand_id
1 'polypeptide(L)' 'YETTSTALAFTTYLLAKHQDVQENLYQEIKQLIDRGEKLEYASINKLPYLDKVLCESMRMYPPVHL' A
#
# COMPACT_ATOMS: atom_id res chain seq x y z
N TYR A 1 -12.04 2.23 13.66
CA TYR A 1 -12.02 2.99 12.39
C TYR A 1 -10.91 4.04 12.37
N GLU A 2 -10.65 4.73 13.48
CA GLU A 2 -9.62 5.78 13.54
C GLU A 2 -8.21 5.28 13.18
N THR A 3 -7.76 4.16 13.73
CA THR A 3 -6.43 3.60 13.46
C THR A 3 -6.18 3.26 11.98
N THR A 4 -7.14 2.59 11.33
CA THR A 4 -7.06 2.25 9.90
C THR A 4 -7.10 3.49 9.02
N SER A 5 -7.97 4.45 9.34
CA SER A 5 -8.07 5.71 8.61
C SER A 5 -6.77 6.50 8.67
N THR A 6 -6.17 6.60 9.85
CA THR A 6 -4.88 7.28 10.07
C THR A 6 -3.74 6.57 9.32
N ALA A 7 -3.67 5.24 9.39
CA ALA A 7 -2.67 4.46 8.65
C ALA A 7 -2.76 4.67 7.13
N LEU A 8 -3.96 4.67 6.57
CA LEU A 8 -4.19 4.92 5.14
C LEU A 8 -3.86 6.37 4.75
N ALA A 9 -4.18 7.34 5.60
CA ALA A 9 -3.84 8.74 5.37
C ALA A 9 -2.32 8.95 5.28
N PHE A 10 -1.54 8.39 6.21
CA PHE A 10 -0.07 8.47 6.15
C PHE A 10 0.52 7.68 5.00
N THR A 11 -0.03 6.51 4.68
CA THR A 11 0.43 5.71 3.53
C THR A 11 0.23 6.47 2.22
N THR A 12 -0.96 7.04 2.00
CA THR A 12 -1.25 7.84 0.79
C THR A 12 -0.44 9.13 0.75
N TYR A 13 -0.20 9.77 1.89
CA TYR A 13 0.71 10.92 1.99
C TYR A 13 2.14 10.57 1.57
N LEU A 14 2.68 9.45 2.06
CA LEU A 14 4.02 8.98 1.70
C LEU A 14 4.12 8.62 0.22
N LEU A 15 3.12 7.95 -0.34
CA LEU A 15 3.06 7.65 -1.78
C LEU A 15 3.05 8.93 -2.62
N ALA A 16 2.29 9.95 -2.22
CA ALA A 16 2.29 11.24 -2.91
C ALA A 16 3.68 11.93 -2.88
N LYS A 17 4.45 11.76 -1.79
CA LYS A 17 5.81 12.30 -1.64
C LYS A 17 6.89 11.49 -2.36
N HIS A 18 6.66 10.20 -2.57
CA HIS A 18 7.62 9.26 -3.16
C HIS A 18 7.05 8.66 -4.45
N GLN A 19 7.10 9.44 -5.53
CA GLN A 19 6.52 9.07 -6.83
C GLN A 19 7.13 7.79 -7.43
N ASP A 20 8.40 7.51 -7.15
CA ASP A 20 9.08 6.27 -7.52
C ASP A 20 8.48 5.04 -6.83
N VAL A 21 8.18 5.15 -5.54
CA VAL A 21 7.50 4.10 -4.77
C VAL A 21 6.06 3.92 -5.26
N GLN A 22 5.36 5.03 -5.52
CA GLN A 22 4.01 5.00 -6.09
C GLN A 22 3.97 4.29 -7.45
N GLU A 23 4.90 4.62 -8.35
CA GLU A 23 4.99 3.98 -9.66
C GLU A 23 5.28 2.49 -9.54
N ASN A 24 6.24 2.09 -8.69
CA ASN A 24 6.55 0.68 -8.46
C ASN A 24 5.34 -0.11 -7.93
N LEU A 25 4.60 0.45 -6.97
CA LEU A 25 3.38 -0.15 -6.44
C LEU A 25 2.29 -0.25 -7.52
N TYR A 26 2.13 0.80 -8.31
CA TYR A 26 1.17 0.81 -9.43
C TYR A 26 1.50 -0.28 -10.45
N GLN A 27 2.77 -0.45 -10.81
CA GLN A 27 3.19 -1.51 -11.73
C GLN A 27 2.94 -2.91 -11.17
N GLU A 28 3.17 -3.13 -9.86
CA GLU A 28 2.85 -4.42 -9.22
C GLU A 28 1.35 -4.76 -9.34
N ILE A 29 0.48 -3.79 -9.04
CA ILE A 29 -0.97 -3.95 -9.14
C ILE A 29 -1.40 -4.15 -10.60
N LYS A 30 -0.84 -3.36 -11.52
CA LYS A 30 -1.14 -3.45 -12.94
C LYS A 30 -0.76 -4.81 -13.52
N GLN A 31 0.41 -5.35 -13.16
CA GLN A 31 0.83 -6.68 -13.60
C GLN A 31 -0.14 -7.78 -13.15
N LEU A 32 -0.75 -7.65 -11.97
CA LEU A 32 -1.76 -8.59 -11.49
C LEU A 32 -3.04 -8.51 -12.36
N ILE A 33 -3.49 -7.30 -12.67
CA ILE A 33 -4.68 -7.07 -13.51
C ILE A 33 -4.42 -7.56 -14.95
N ASP A 34 -3.24 -7.28 -15.51
CA ASP A 34 -2.85 -7.67 -16.86
C ASP A 34 -2.77 -9.21 -17.02
N ARG A 35 -2.56 -9.94 -15.92
CA ARG A 35 -2.65 -11.42 -15.88
C ARG A 35 -4.09 -11.95 -15.84
N GLY A 36 -5.09 -11.07 -15.83
CA GLY A 36 -6.50 -11.43 -15.74
C GLY A 36 -6.96 -11.80 -14.32
N GLU A 37 -6.13 -11.56 -13.29
CA GLU A 37 -6.55 -11.74 -11.91
C GLU A 37 -7.46 -10.57 -11.49
N LYS A 38 -8.55 -10.89 -10.78
CA LYS A 38 -9.40 -9.88 -10.16
C LYS A 38 -8.76 -9.38 -8.87
N LEU A 39 -9.03 -8.13 -8.53
CA LEU A 39 -8.68 -7.55 -7.22
C LEU A 39 -9.58 -8.13 -6.13
N GLU A 40 -9.31 -9.37 -5.75
CA GLU A 40 -9.95 -10.09 -4.66
C GLU A 40 -9.00 -10.20 -3.47
N TYR A 41 -9.53 -10.49 -2.28
CA TYR A 41 -8.72 -10.58 -1.06
C TYR A 41 -7.52 -11.54 -1.21
N ALA A 42 -7.73 -12.68 -1.86
CA ALA A 42 -6.66 -13.65 -2.11
C ALA A 42 -5.55 -13.11 -3.03
N SER A 43 -5.90 -12.29 -4.01
CA SER A 43 -4.95 -11.69 -4.95
C SER A 43 -4.22 -10.49 -4.34
N ILE A 44 -4.89 -9.71 -3.47
CA ILE A 44 -4.25 -8.60 -2.73
C ILE A 44 -3.15 -9.13 -1.80
N ASN A 45 -3.36 -10.28 -1.15
CA ASN A 45 -2.32 -10.95 -0.35
C ASN A 45 -1.10 -11.43 -1.16
N LYS A 46 -1.16 -11.38 -2.50
CA LYS A 46 -0.02 -11.72 -3.38
C LYS A 46 0.76 -10.48 -3.85
N LEU A 47 0.52 -9.31 -3.26
CA LEU A 47 1.18 -8.05 -3.59
C LEU A 47 2.27 -7.74 -2.54
N PRO A 48 3.46 -8.38 -2.62
CA PRO A 48 4.50 -8.24 -1.60
C PRO A 48 5.05 -6.80 -1.49
N TYR A 49 5.00 -6.00 -2.56
CA TYR A 49 5.43 -4.60 -2.50
C TYR A 49 4.40 -3.74 -1.76
N LEU A 50 3.10 -3.98 -1.96
CA LEU A 50 2.05 -3.35 -1.16
C LEU A 50 2.26 -3.58 0.35
N ASP A 51 2.54 -4.82 0.76
CA ASP A 51 2.82 -5.13 2.17
C ASP A 51 4.03 -4.35 2.70
N LYS A 52 5.11 -4.26 1.91
CA LYS A 52 6.30 -3.48 2.27
C LYS A 52 5.98 -2.00 2.45
N VAL A 53 5.18 -1.41 1.55
CA VAL A 53 4.76 -0.01 1.63
C VAL A 53 3.95 0.25 2.90
N LEU A 54 3.02 -0.64 3.24
CA LEU A 54 2.22 -0.52 4.47
C LEU A 54 3.09 -0.65 5.73
N CYS A 55 4.00 -1.64 5.75
CA CYS A 55 4.93 -1.83 6.87
C CYS A 55 5.83 -0.62 7.07
N GLU A 56 6.38 -0.06 5.99
CA GLU A 56 7.24 1.12 6.06
C GLU A 56 6.45 2.37 6.49
N SER A 57 5.21 2.52 6.01
CA SER A 57 4.33 3.62 6.42
C SER A 57 4.03 3.56 7.92
N MET A 58 3.75 2.37 8.45
CA MET A 58 3.52 2.16 9.89
C MET A 58 4.80 2.30 10.72
N ARG A 59 5.97 1.97 10.15
CA ARG A 59 7.28 2.19 10.79
C ARG A 59 7.59 3.67 10.94
N MET A 60 7.27 4.49 9.94
CA MET A 60 7.45 5.94 9.97
C MET A 60 6.37 6.64 10.80
N TYR A 61 5.12 6.21 10.66
CA TYR A 61 3.95 6.81 11.30
C TYR A 61 3.08 5.73 11.96
N PRO A 62 3.43 5.30 13.18
CA PRO A 62 2.68 4.26 13.88
C PRO A 62 1.28 4.77 14.27
N PRO A 63 0.19 4.09 13.85
CA PRO A 63 -1.17 4.59 14.04
C PRO A 63 -1.70 4.50 15.49
N VAL A 64 -0.97 3.84 16.40
CA VAL A 64 -1.37 3.62 17.81
C VAL A 64 -0.66 4.59 18.78
N HIS A 65 0.34 5.34 18.32
CA HIS A 65 1.08 6.29 19.16
C HIS A 65 0.66 7.75 18.98
N LEU A 66 -0.44 8.02 18.28
CA LEU A 66 -1.04 9.34 18.14
C LEU A 66 -2.27 9.50 19.02
#